data_AF-A0A7G8DC48-F1
#
_entry.id   AF-A0A7G8DC48-F1
#
_cell.length_a   1.000
_cell.length_b   1.000
_cell.length_c   1.000
_cell.angle_alpha   90.00
_cell.angle_beta   90.00
_cell.angle_gamma   90.00
#
_symmetry.space_group_name_H-M   'P 1'
#
loop_
_entity.id
_entity.type
_entity.pdbx_description
1 polymer ?
#
loop_
_entity_poly.entity_id
_entity_poly.type
_entity_poly.pdbx_seq_one_letter_code
_entity_poly.pdbx_strand_id
1 'polypeptide(L)'
;MKSLLVLSALFLTSAPVYSQYYADDDCVLNKASEIQRMESELQEQVKETEEPGFIDSFGDRLVFTGHLPKDASASMKKELALWFIEGCRRALQKNIDALNISPDCSTID
;
A
#
# COMPACT_ATOMS: atom_id res chain seq x y z
N MET A 1 9.45 17.40 -0.87
CA MET A 1 7.97 17.24 -0.86
C MET A 1 7.46 15.94 -1.47
N LYS A 2 8.10 15.35 -2.51
CA LYS A 2 7.63 14.12 -3.17
C LYS A 2 7.41 12.91 -2.25
N SER A 3 8.32 12.60 -1.34
CA SER A 3 8.20 11.38 -0.52
C SER A 3 7.12 11.45 0.58
N LEU A 4 6.49 12.60 0.84
CA LEU A 4 5.35 12.68 1.77
C LEU A 4 4.07 12.15 1.10
N LEU A 5 3.93 12.40 -0.21
CA LEU A 5 2.86 11.84 -1.04
C LEU A 5 2.97 10.31 -1.14
N VAL A 6 4.19 9.77 -1.19
CA VAL A 6 4.44 8.32 -1.23
C VAL A 6 4.00 7.61 0.06
N LEU A 7 4.28 8.23 1.22
CA LEU A 7 3.76 7.75 2.51
C LEU A 7 2.24 7.79 2.56
N SER A 8 1.64 8.89 2.13
CA SER A 8 0.18 9.01 2.03
C SER A 8 -0.40 7.98 1.07
N ALA A 9 0.25 7.71 -0.07
CA ALA A 9 -0.17 6.68 -1.01
C ALA A 9 -0.08 5.29 -0.36
N LEU A 10 1.05 4.91 0.26
CA LEU A 10 1.22 3.61 0.94
C LEU A 10 0.18 3.39 2.06
N PHE A 11 -0.20 4.44 2.77
CA PHE A 11 -1.26 4.42 3.79
C PHE A 11 -2.68 4.44 3.21
N LEU A 12 -2.92 5.16 2.11
CA LEU A 12 -4.23 5.27 1.47
C LEU A 12 -4.58 4.03 0.64
N THR A 13 -3.59 3.33 0.07
CA THR A 13 -3.81 2.11 -0.73
C THR A 13 -4.03 0.89 0.17
N SER A 14 -3.45 0.88 1.37
CA SER A 14 -3.74 -0.13 2.40
C SER A 14 -5.06 0.11 3.13
N ALA A 15 -5.65 1.30 3.00
CA ALA A 15 -7.01 1.54 3.46
C ALA A 15 -7.98 0.76 2.56
N PRO A 16 -8.97 0.04 3.13
CA PRO A 16 -9.96 -0.67 2.34
C PRO A 16 -10.67 0.35 1.48
N VAL A 17 -10.59 0.13 0.18
CA VAL A 17 -11.41 0.86 -0.75
C VAL A 17 -12.81 0.34 -0.52
N TYR A 18 -13.68 1.20 0.02
CA TYR A 18 -15.09 0.88 0.12
C TYR A 18 -15.66 0.85 -1.30
N SER A 19 -15.55 -0.30 -1.94
CA SER A 19 -16.40 -0.65 -3.05
C SER A 19 -17.86 -0.64 -2.56
N GLN A 20 -18.80 -0.36 -3.45
CA GLN A 20 -20.22 -0.49 -3.11
C GLN A 20 -20.52 -1.97 -2.90
N TYR A 21 -20.51 -2.35 -1.62
CA TYR A 21 -20.79 -3.70 -1.16
C TYR A 21 -22.30 -3.89 -1.04
N TYR A 22 -22.81 -4.91 -1.72
CA TYR A 22 -24.21 -5.33 -1.59
C TYR A 22 -24.28 -6.42 -0.53
N ALA A 23 -24.75 -6.05 0.66
CA ALA A 23 -24.81 -6.95 1.82
C ALA A 23 -25.80 -8.10 1.64
N ASP A 24 -26.80 -7.95 0.75
CA ASP A 24 -27.80 -8.99 0.49
C ASP A 24 -27.24 -10.18 -0.31
N ASP A 25 -26.21 -9.93 -1.15
CA ASP A 25 -25.63 -10.93 -2.07
C ASP A 25 -24.13 -11.20 -1.82
N ASP A 26 -23.57 -10.66 -0.73
CA ASP A 26 -22.14 -10.72 -0.37
C ASP A 26 -21.19 -10.43 -1.54
N CYS A 27 -21.55 -9.45 -2.37
CA CYS A 27 -20.87 -9.14 -3.63
C CYS A 27 -20.37 -7.70 -3.71
N VAL A 28 -19.44 -7.48 -4.65
CA VAL A 28 -18.81 -6.18 -4.89
C VAL A 28 -19.18 -5.64 -6.28
N LEU A 29 -19.79 -4.44 -6.33
CA LEU A 29 -19.97 -3.70 -7.58
C LEU A 29 -18.63 -3.11 -8.02
N ASN A 30 -18.33 -3.15 -9.33
CA ASN A 30 -17.10 -2.61 -9.92
C ASN A 30 -15.81 -3.33 -9.46
N LYS A 31 -15.90 -4.61 -9.09
CA LYS A 31 -14.75 -5.42 -8.62
C LYS A 31 -13.55 -5.35 -9.58
N ALA A 32 -13.78 -5.55 -10.87
CA ALA A 32 -12.71 -5.59 -11.87
C ALA A 32 -11.90 -4.28 -11.93
N SER A 33 -12.58 -3.13 -11.90
CA SER A 33 -11.91 -1.82 -11.88
C SER A 33 -11.19 -1.54 -10.56
N GLU A 34 -11.73 -2.03 -9.43
CA GLU A 34 -11.06 -1.87 -8.14
C GLU A 34 -9.79 -2.71 -8.06
N ILE A 35 -9.83 -3.96 -8.49
CA ILE A 35 -8.63 -4.80 -8.59
C ILE A 35 -7.59 -4.15 -9.49
N GLN A 36 -7.98 -3.67 -10.68
CA GLN A 36 -7.05 -2.98 -11.59
C GLN A 36 -6.43 -1.73 -10.96
N ARG A 37 -7.23 -0.93 -10.23
CA ARG A 37 -6.71 0.26 -9.55
C ARG A 37 -5.72 -0.12 -8.45
N MET A 38 -6.04 -1.12 -7.62
CA MET A 38 -5.15 -1.59 -6.56
C MET A 38 -3.86 -2.20 -7.11
N GLU A 39 -3.93 -2.96 -8.21
CA GLU A 39 -2.74 -3.49 -8.89
C GLU A 39 -1.87 -2.36 -9.49
N SER A 40 -2.49 -1.34 -10.10
CA SER A 40 -1.76 -0.17 -10.62
C SER A 40 -1.06 0.59 -9.50
N GLU A 41 -1.75 0.80 -8.37
CA GLU A 41 -1.19 1.44 -7.18
C GLU A 41 -0.03 0.64 -6.59
N LEU A 42 -0.14 -0.70 -6.55
CA LEU A 42 0.96 -1.57 -6.13
C LEU A 42 2.19 -1.37 -7.01
N GLN A 43 2.00 -1.40 -8.33
CA GLN A 43 3.09 -1.30 -9.30
C GLN A 43 3.77 0.07 -9.23
N GLU A 44 3.00 1.14 -9.04
CA GLU A 44 3.54 2.49 -8.87
C GLU A 44 4.38 2.59 -7.59
N GLN A 45 3.88 2.08 -6.46
CA GLN A 45 4.61 2.06 -5.19
C GLN A 45 5.87 1.21 -5.25
N VAL A 46 5.82 0.06 -5.93
CA VAL A 46 7.01 -0.79 -6.14
C VAL A 46 8.07 -0.02 -6.93
N LYS A 47 7.70 0.60 -8.05
CA LYS A 47 8.63 1.41 -8.87
C LYS A 47 9.28 2.53 -8.07
N GLU A 48 8.50 3.27 -7.27
CA GLU A 48 9.03 4.34 -6.44
C GLU A 48 10.03 3.85 -5.38
N THR A 49 9.84 2.63 -4.86
CA THR A 49 10.76 2.03 -3.90
C THR A 49 12.05 1.47 -4.52
N GLU A 50 12.06 1.28 -5.84
CA GLU A 50 13.23 0.84 -6.62
C GLU A 50 14.14 2.01 -7.03
N GLU A 51 13.69 3.26 -6.83
CA GLU A 51 14.50 4.46 -7.10
C GLU A 51 15.77 4.48 -6.23
N PRO A 52 16.95 4.76 -6.82
CA PRO A 52 18.19 4.86 -6.08
C PRO A 52 18.10 5.87 -4.93
N GLY A 53 18.41 5.44 -3.72
CA GLY A 53 18.40 6.30 -2.53
C GLY A 53 17.02 6.53 -1.91
N PHE A 54 15.95 5.91 -2.42
CA PHE A 54 14.63 5.97 -1.79
C PHE A 54 14.67 5.45 -0.35
N ILE A 55 15.26 4.27 -0.15
CA ILE A 55 15.37 3.59 1.15
C ILE A 55 16.11 4.47 2.17
N ASP A 56 17.22 5.09 1.74
CA ASP A 56 18.03 5.95 2.61
C ASP A 56 17.26 7.23 2.97
N SER A 57 16.61 7.86 1.99
CA SER A 57 15.77 9.06 2.20
C SER A 57 14.58 8.77 3.12
N PHE A 58 13.96 7.59 2.98
CA PHE A 58 12.85 7.16 3.80
C PHE A 58 13.30 6.89 5.24
N GLY A 59 14.43 6.19 5.42
CA GLY A 59 15.03 5.95 6.73
C GLY A 59 15.36 7.25 7.49
N ASP A 60 15.91 8.26 6.79
CA ASP A 60 16.18 9.58 7.39
C ASP A 60 14.90 10.34 7.75
N ARG A 61 13.83 10.15 6.97
CA ARG A 61 12.51 10.73 7.27
C ARG A 61 11.85 10.11 8.49
N LEU A 62 12.01 8.80 8.72
CA LEU A 62 11.53 8.16 9.95
C LEU A 62 12.20 8.77 11.19
N VAL A 63 13.48 9.12 11.10
CA VAL A 63 14.16 9.86 12.17
C VAL A 63 13.62 11.29 12.31
N PHE A 64 13.48 12.01 11.19
CA PHE A 64 12.97 13.38 11.19
C PHE A 64 11.55 13.50 11.77
N THR A 65 10.69 12.51 11.49
CA THR A 65 9.29 12.44 11.96
C THR A 65 9.16 11.84 13.35
N GLY A 66 10.27 11.53 14.03
CA GLY A 66 10.28 11.00 15.39
C GLY A 66 9.81 9.54 15.51
N HIS A 67 9.72 8.81 14.40
CA HIS A 67 9.40 7.38 14.40
C HIS A 67 10.64 6.52 14.71
N LEU A 68 11.84 7.09 14.58
CA LEU A 68 13.11 6.48 14.98
C LEU A 68 13.95 7.43 15.86
N PRO A 69 14.85 6.88 16.71
CA PRO A 69 15.82 7.67 17.47
C PRO A 69 16.69 8.55 16.57
N LYS A 70 17.10 9.72 17.06
CA LYS A 70 17.95 10.66 16.31
C LYS A 70 19.33 10.10 15.94
N ASP A 71 19.81 9.17 16.74
CA ASP A 71 21.07 8.46 16.63
C ASP A 71 20.91 7.06 16.02
N ALA A 72 19.76 6.75 15.43
CA ALA A 72 19.54 5.48 14.74
C ALA A 72 20.63 5.25 13.68
N SER A 73 21.26 4.08 13.74
CA SER A 73 22.33 3.71 12.80
C SER A 73 21.82 3.63 11.37
N ALA A 74 22.70 3.84 10.38
CA ALA A 74 22.32 3.71 8.97
C ALA A 74 21.72 2.33 8.65
N SER A 75 22.25 1.26 9.27
CA SER A 75 21.70 -0.10 9.14
C SER A 75 20.26 -0.18 9.66
N MET A 76 19.98 0.39 10.84
CA MET A 76 18.65 0.37 11.44
C MET A 76 17.64 1.14 10.58
N LYS A 77 18.02 2.33 10.09
CA LYS A 77 17.18 3.14 9.19
C LYS A 77 16.79 2.34 7.94
N LYS A 78 17.76 1.65 7.34
CA LYS A 78 17.57 0.84 6.14
C LYS A 78 16.68 -0.38 6.39
N GLU A 79 16.92 -1.12 7.47
CA GLU A 79 16.15 -2.31 7.81
C GLU A 79 14.68 -1.98 8.08
N LEU A 80 14.42 -0.92 8.85
CA LEU A 80 13.05 -0.45 9.10
C LEU A 80 12.35 0.08 7.85
N ALA A 81 13.08 0.81 7.00
CA ALA A 81 12.55 1.26 5.72
C ALA A 81 12.08 0.10 4.85
N LEU A 82 12.91 -0.94 4.73
CA LEU A 82 12.56 -2.16 4.00
C LEU A 82 11.38 -2.90 4.62
N TRP A 83 11.38 -3.05 5.95
CA TRP A 83 10.28 -3.70 6.68
C TRP A 83 8.94 -3.01 6.44
N PHE A 84 8.92 -1.67 6.45
CA PHE A 84 7.72 -0.88 6.23
C PHE A 84 7.16 -1.07 4.81
N ILE A 85 8.02 -0.99 3.80
CA ILE A 85 7.66 -1.18 2.39
C ILE A 85 7.08 -2.59 2.17
N GLU A 86 7.75 -3.60 2.69
CA GLU A 86 7.32 -4.99 2.59
C GLU A 86 5.96 -5.20 3.30
N GLY A 87 5.74 -4.56 4.44
CA GLY A 87 4.46 -4.56 5.14
C GLY A 87 3.32 -3.99 4.30
N CYS A 88 3.53 -2.84 3.66
CA CYS A 88 2.54 -2.23 2.78
C CYS A 88 2.20 -3.12 1.57
N ARG A 89 3.22 -3.71 0.92
CA ARG A 89 3.02 -4.64 -0.21
C ARG A 89 2.11 -5.82 0.19
N ARG A 90 2.37 -6.42 1.36
CA ARG A 90 1.56 -7.53 1.88
C ARG A 90 0.13 -7.13 2.21
N ALA A 91 -0.07 -5.97 2.83
CA ALA A 91 -1.40 -5.47 3.15
C ALA A 91 -2.24 -5.22 1.89
N LEU A 92 -1.62 -4.66 0.86
CA LEU A 92 -2.29 -4.41 -0.40
C LEU A 92 -2.65 -5.71 -1.15
N GLN A 93 -1.71 -6.65 -1.24
CA GLN A 93 -1.98 -7.96 -1.84
C GLN A 93 -3.12 -8.68 -1.11
N LYS A 94 -3.15 -8.61 0.22
CA LYS A 94 -4.24 -9.18 1.02
C LYS A 94 -5.60 -8.57 0.64
N ASN A 95 -5.66 -7.27 0.36
CA ASN A 95 -6.90 -6.63 -0.08
C ASN A 95 -7.31 -7.06 -1.49
N ILE A 96 -6.37 -7.20 -2.42
CA ILE A 96 -6.61 -7.75 -3.77
C ILE A 96 -7.16 -9.18 -3.66
N ASP A 97 -6.53 -10.02 -2.83
CA ASP A 97 -6.95 -11.41 -2.61
C ASP A 97 -8.37 -11.47 -2.01
N ALA A 98 -8.68 -10.60 -1.05
CA ALA A 98 -10.02 -10.50 -0.46
C ALA A 98 -11.09 -10.11 -1.50
N LEU A 99 -10.79 -9.14 -2.37
CA LEU A 99 -11.67 -8.77 -3.48
C LEU A 99 -11.81 -9.90 -4.51
N ASN A 100 -10.75 -10.66 -4.77
CA ASN A 100 -10.77 -11.80 -5.69
C ASN A 100 -11.72 -12.92 -5.24
N ILE A 101 -11.81 -13.18 -3.94
CA ILE A 101 -12.72 -14.18 -3.37
C ILE A 101 -14.19 -13.72 -3.41
N SER A 102 -14.43 -12.41 -3.32
CA SER A 102 -15.78 -11.83 -3.34
C SER A 102 -16.38 -11.89 -4.76
N PRO A 103 -17.64 -12.31 -4.96
CA PRO A 103 -18.28 -12.34 -6.28
C PRO A 103 -18.56 -10.92 -6.82
N ASP A 104 -18.59 -10.78 -8.15
CA ASP A 104 -18.87 -9.50 -8.83
C ASP A 104 -20.39 -9.33 -9.02
N CYS A 105 -20.98 -8.28 -8.43
CA CYS A 105 -22.43 -8.04 -8.51
C CYS A 105 -22.95 -7.84 -9.95
N SER A 106 -22.08 -7.49 -10.90
CA SER A 106 -22.46 -7.37 -12.32
C SER A 106 -22.63 -8.72 -13.04
N THR A 107 -22.26 -9.82 -12.37
CA THR A 107 -22.25 -11.18 -12.93
C THR A 107 -23.16 -12.15 -12.16
N ILE A 108 -23.81 -11.68 -11.09
CA ILE A 108 -24.79 -12.45 -10.31
C ILE A 108 -26.16 -12.15 -10.92
N ASP A 109 -26.78 -13.16 -11.52
CA ASP A 109 -28.15 -13.13 -12.09
C ASP A 109 -29.23 -13.06 -11.02
#